data_AF-B2AS30-F1
#
_entry.id   AF-B2AS30-F1
#
_cell.length_a   1.000
_cell.length_b   1.000
_cell.length_c   1.000
_cell.angle_alpha   90.00
_cell.angle_beta   90.00
_cell.angle_gamma   90.00
#
_symmetry.space_group_name_H-M   'P 1'
#
loop_
_entity.id
_entity.type
_entity.pdbx_description
1 polymer ?
#
loop_
_entity_poly.entity_id
_entity_poly.type
_entity_poly.pdbx_seq_one_letter_code
_entity_poly.pdbx_strand_id
1 'polypeptide(L)'
;MGILLVNRTATPEWLYVRDVMGPNYEDEIFPWGQYHKTIPQMDVHHPDITCGRKAFAAAANTSTADVIAGSEVGFRVSWDAYGPGGEFYHRGPAQIYLSRAPGDDVENYRGDGDWFKIAVAGPKDNNSWLLSGEGDFNFSIPLTTPPGKYLMRIEQFWPTDLYNYSQWFVNCAHVNIMGEGGGSPAGFARFPGTYEIDDPGELPP
;
A
#
# COMPACT_ATOMS: atom_id res chain seq x y z
N MET A 1 4.87 -1.94 4.69
CA MET A 1 4.65 -3.19 3.94
C MET A 1 5.61 -3.25 2.75
N GLY A 2 6.85 -3.70 2.98
CA GLY A 2 7.93 -3.65 1.97
C GLY A 2 8.11 -4.92 1.13
N ILE A 3 7.28 -5.94 1.33
CA ILE A 3 7.41 -7.24 0.66
C ILE A 3 6.10 -7.53 -0.09
N LEU A 4 6.22 -7.83 -1.38
CA LEU A 4 5.12 -8.37 -2.18
C LEU A 4 5.12 -9.90 -2.07
N LEU A 5 3.93 -10.49 -1.99
CA LEU A 5 3.71 -11.92 -2.07
C LEU A 5 3.11 -12.22 -3.44
N VAL A 6 3.73 -13.11 -4.21
CA VAL A 6 3.17 -13.60 -5.48
C VAL A 6 2.90 -15.09 -5.31
N ASN A 7 1.63 -15.49 -5.40
CA ASN A 7 1.21 -16.87 -5.13
C ASN A 7 1.75 -17.40 -3.78
N ARG A 8 1.52 -16.63 -2.70
CA ARG A 8 1.99 -16.90 -1.32
C ARG A 8 3.51 -16.97 -1.13
N THR A 9 4.30 -16.65 -2.15
CA THR A 9 5.76 -16.66 -2.06
C THR A 9 6.25 -15.24 -1.82
N ALA A 10 6.97 -15.04 -0.72
CA ALA A 10 7.58 -13.75 -0.41
C ALA A 10 8.71 -13.43 -1.39
N THR A 11 8.65 -12.24 -1.97
CA THR A 11 9.74 -11.69 -2.78
C THR A 11 10.78 -11.04 -1.86
N PRO A 12 12.01 -10.78 -2.33
CA PRO A 12 12.95 -9.95 -1.61
C PRO A 12 12.32 -8.59 -1.22
N GLU A 13 12.72 -8.10 -0.05
CA GLU A 13 12.27 -6.79 0.46
C GLU A 13 12.60 -5.70 -0.55
N TRP A 14 11.65 -4.79 -0.80
CA TRP A 14 11.77 -3.64 -1.70
C TRP A 14 12.06 -3.95 -3.18
N LEU A 15 12.04 -5.23 -3.59
CA LEU A 15 12.27 -5.59 -4.99
C LEU A 15 11.19 -5.02 -5.91
N TYR A 16 9.93 -5.26 -5.54
CA TYR A 16 8.75 -4.83 -6.31
C TYR A 16 7.97 -3.72 -5.62
N VAL A 17 8.31 -3.38 -4.38
CA VAL A 17 7.68 -2.32 -3.58
C VAL A 17 8.63 -1.13 -3.52
N ARG A 18 8.13 0.07 -3.80
CA ARG A 18 8.93 1.30 -3.69
C ARG A 18 9.47 1.45 -2.28
N ASP A 19 10.79 1.57 -2.17
CA ASP A 19 11.48 1.80 -0.92
C ASP A 19 11.20 3.22 -0.37
N VAL A 20 10.33 3.30 0.64
CA VAL A 20 9.97 4.56 1.30
C VAL A 20 11.15 5.08 2.12
N MET A 21 11.31 6.40 2.19
CA MET A 21 12.47 7.08 2.83
C MET A 21 13.85 6.76 2.24
N GLY A 22 13.96 5.81 1.31
CA GLY A 22 15.20 5.41 0.65
C GLY A 22 16.19 4.63 1.54
N PRO A 23 17.29 4.12 0.96
CA PRO A 23 18.25 3.28 1.68
C PRO A 23 19.20 4.05 2.60
N ASN A 24 19.33 5.38 2.44
CA ASN A 24 20.38 6.19 3.06
C ASN A 24 19.90 7.05 4.25
N TYR A 25 18.70 6.80 4.78
CA TYR A 25 18.27 7.50 5.99
C TYR A 25 18.79 6.74 7.22
N GLU A 26 20.01 7.03 7.62
CA GLU A 26 20.57 6.62 8.90
C GLU A 26 20.51 7.83 9.85
N ASP A 27 19.81 7.68 10.98
CA ASP A 27 19.83 8.65 12.08
C ASP A 27 20.85 8.17 13.12
N GLU A 28 21.66 9.08 13.66
CA GLU A 28 22.68 8.78 14.68
C GLU A 28 22.08 8.09 15.94
N ILE A 29 20.78 8.27 16.19
CA ILE A 29 20.07 7.72 17.35
C ILE A 29 19.49 6.32 17.06
N PHE A 30 19.16 6.02 15.80
CA PHE A 30 18.64 4.72 15.36
C PHE A 30 19.40 4.24 14.11
N PRO A 31 20.49 3.47 14.26
CA PRO A 31 21.33 2.99 13.15
C PRO A 31 20.63 1.97 12.24
N TRP A 32 19.31 1.81 12.38
CA TRP A 32 18.46 0.93 11.60
C TRP A 32 17.58 1.79 10.69
N GLY A 33 18.06 2.13 9.49
CA GLY A 33 17.31 2.99 8.54
C GLY A 33 15.89 2.52 8.21
N GLN A 34 15.55 1.27 8.56
CA GLN A 34 14.21 0.70 8.49
C GLN A 34 13.22 1.33 9.50
N TYR A 35 13.65 1.78 10.68
CA TYR A 35 12.74 2.43 11.66
C TYR A 35 12.08 3.68 11.08
N HIS A 36 12.84 4.49 10.33
CA HIS A 36 12.27 5.68 9.71
C HIS A 36 11.24 5.37 8.63
N LYS A 37 11.17 4.13 8.14
CA LYS A 37 10.15 3.64 7.20
C LYS A 37 8.85 3.21 7.89
N THR A 38 8.88 3.00 9.21
CA THR A 38 7.69 2.64 10.00
C THR A 38 6.91 3.86 10.49
N ILE A 39 7.42 5.09 10.34
CA ILE A 39 6.68 6.30 10.73
C ILE A 39 5.46 6.50 9.80
N PRO A 40 4.24 6.69 10.34
CA PRO A 40 3.04 6.87 9.52
C PRO A 40 3.00 8.24 8.83
N GLN A 41 2.18 8.34 7.79
CA GLN A 41 1.66 9.62 7.32
C GLN A 41 0.44 10.00 8.18
N MET A 42 0.34 11.26 8.59
CA MET A 42 -0.76 11.78 9.41
C MET A 42 -1.59 12.86 8.70
N ASP A 43 -1.17 13.29 7.51
CA ASP A 43 -1.88 14.27 6.68
C ASP A 43 -2.35 13.58 5.38
N VAL A 44 -3.66 13.40 5.26
CA VAL A 44 -4.33 12.79 4.10
C VAL A 44 -4.29 13.69 2.85
N HIS A 45 -3.93 14.96 2.99
CA HIS A 45 -3.73 15.89 1.88
C HIS A 45 -2.26 15.93 1.41
N HIS A 46 -1.33 15.37 2.18
CA HIS A 46 0.08 15.36 1.81
C HIS A 46 0.33 14.41 0.62
N PRO A 47 1.14 14.78 -0.40
CA PRO A 47 1.41 13.93 -1.56
C PRO A 47 1.97 12.53 -1.24
N ASP A 48 2.63 12.37 -0.09
CA ASP A 48 3.14 11.08 0.35
C ASP A 48 2.02 10.06 0.71
N ILE A 49 0.76 10.48 0.83
CA ILE A 49 -0.39 9.58 1.06
C ILE A 49 -0.63 8.63 -0.13
N THR A 50 -0.11 8.94 -1.31
CA THR A 50 -0.28 8.15 -2.53
C THR A 50 0.48 6.83 -2.44
N CYS A 51 1.78 6.87 -2.16
CA CYS A 51 2.66 5.69 -2.20
C CYS A 51 3.61 5.55 -1.01
N GLY A 52 3.47 6.40 -0.01
CA GLY A 52 4.35 6.48 1.15
C GLY A 52 5.45 7.54 1.02
N ARG A 53 6.07 7.86 2.16
CA ARG A 53 7.02 8.97 2.30
C ARG A 53 8.23 8.82 1.38
N LYS A 54 8.46 9.82 0.51
CA LYS A 54 9.56 9.86 -0.46
C LYS A 54 9.61 8.66 -1.43
N ALA A 55 8.53 7.90 -1.57
CA ALA A 55 8.50 6.66 -2.38
C ALA A 55 8.89 6.88 -3.86
N PHE A 56 8.61 8.06 -4.41
CA PHE A 56 8.91 8.34 -5.81
C PHE A 56 10.42 8.32 -6.13
N ALA A 57 11.28 8.60 -5.14
CA ALA A 57 12.73 8.52 -5.33
C ALA A 57 13.21 7.09 -5.67
N ALA A 58 12.45 6.07 -5.26
CA ALA A 58 12.74 4.67 -5.56
C ALA A 58 12.10 4.18 -6.88
N ALA A 59 11.25 4.99 -7.54
CA ALA A 59 10.42 4.55 -8.65
C ALA A 59 11.22 3.94 -9.80
N ALA A 60 12.27 4.60 -10.28
CA ALA A 60 13.09 4.13 -11.39
C ALA A 60 13.93 2.87 -11.06
N ASN A 61 14.14 2.57 -9.77
CA ASN A 61 14.93 1.45 -9.30
C ASN A 61 14.08 0.28 -8.78
N THR A 62 12.75 0.42 -8.79
CA THR A 62 11.83 -0.64 -8.37
C THR A 62 11.58 -1.57 -9.55
N SER A 63 11.72 -2.88 -9.35
CA SER A 63 11.39 -3.86 -10.39
C SER A 63 9.88 -4.00 -10.53
N THR A 64 9.40 -4.55 -11.65
CA THR A 64 7.97 -4.82 -11.87
C THR A 64 7.68 -6.32 -11.72
N ALA A 65 6.68 -6.69 -10.91
CA ALA A 65 6.25 -8.08 -10.76
C ALA A 65 5.20 -8.46 -11.81
N ASP A 66 5.42 -9.56 -12.53
CA ASP A 66 4.40 -10.15 -13.41
C ASP A 66 3.37 -10.92 -12.58
N VAL A 67 2.09 -10.57 -12.72
CA VAL A 67 0.97 -11.19 -12.00
C VAL A 67 -0.19 -11.50 -12.95
N ILE A 68 -0.85 -12.63 -12.77
CA ILE A 68 -1.98 -13.04 -13.61
C ILE A 68 -3.28 -12.53 -12.97
N ALA A 69 -4.15 -11.89 -13.74
CA ALA A 69 -5.49 -11.56 -13.27
C ALA A 69 -6.21 -12.83 -12.76
N GLY A 70 -6.83 -12.75 -11.59
CA GLY A 70 -7.39 -13.91 -10.89
C GLY A 70 -6.45 -14.63 -9.92
N SER A 71 -5.13 -14.38 -9.96
CA SER A 71 -4.21 -14.99 -9.01
C SER A 71 -4.27 -14.32 -7.64
N GLU A 72 -3.87 -15.08 -6.61
CA GLU A 72 -3.66 -14.54 -5.27
C GLU A 72 -2.29 -13.86 -5.17
N VAL A 73 -2.30 -12.67 -4.61
CA VAL A 73 -1.14 -11.85 -4.27
C VAL A 73 -1.30 -11.33 -2.84
N GLY A 74 -0.28 -10.69 -2.29
CA GLY A 74 -0.40 -10.10 -0.97
C GLY A 74 0.72 -9.13 -0.65
N PHE A 75 0.59 -8.47 0.48
CA PHE A 75 1.66 -7.67 1.07
C PHE A 75 2.02 -8.22 2.43
N ARG A 76 3.32 -8.24 2.72
CA ARG A 76 3.87 -8.59 4.04
C ARG A 76 4.46 -7.36 4.72
N VAL A 77 4.25 -7.26 6.02
CA VAL A 77 4.94 -6.28 6.87
C VAL A 77 6.40 -6.71 6.98
N SER A 78 7.30 -5.90 6.42
CA SER A 78 8.72 -6.27 6.34
C SER A 78 9.47 -6.00 7.64
N TRP A 79 9.06 -4.97 8.37
CA TRP A 79 9.74 -4.47 9.55
C TRP A 79 8.77 -3.74 10.49
N ASP A 80 8.98 -3.83 11.79
CA ASP A 80 8.29 -3.05 12.84
C ASP A 80 9.29 -2.33 13.78
N ALA A 81 8.84 -1.76 14.90
CA ALA A 81 9.76 -1.07 15.82
C ALA A 81 10.81 -1.99 16.47
N TYR A 82 10.65 -3.31 16.39
CA TYR A 82 11.44 -4.32 17.10
C TYR A 82 12.31 -5.19 16.18
N GLY A 83 12.07 -5.21 14.87
CA GLY A 83 12.93 -5.92 13.93
C GLY A 83 12.24 -6.32 12.62
N PRO A 84 12.88 -7.21 11.83
CA PRO A 84 12.29 -7.75 10.62
C PRO A 84 11.15 -8.72 10.94
N GLY A 85 10.15 -8.78 10.07
CA GLY A 85 8.98 -9.65 10.23
C GLY A 85 7.95 -9.09 11.21
N GLY A 86 7.51 -7.86 10.93
CA GLY A 86 6.49 -7.19 11.74
C GLY A 86 5.06 -7.69 11.48
N GLU A 87 4.12 -7.03 12.13
CA GLU A 87 2.69 -7.31 12.02
C GLU A 87 1.88 -6.03 11.79
N PHE A 88 0.64 -6.19 11.31
CA PHE A 88 -0.35 -5.12 11.33
C PHE A 88 -0.80 -4.88 12.79
N TYR A 89 -0.03 -4.03 13.47
CA TYR A 89 -0.19 -3.75 14.91
C TYR A 89 -1.33 -2.78 15.21
N HIS A 90 -1.49 -1.75 14.39
CA HIS A 90 -2.48 -0.72 14.64
C HIS A 90 -3.90 -1.16 14.26
N ARG A 91 -4.88 -0.68 15.02
CA ARG A 91 -6.29 -0.99 14.84
C ARG A 91 -6.86 -0.21 13.66
N GLY A 92 -7.25 -0.90 12.61
CA GLY A 92 -7.99 -0.26 11.53
C GLY A 92 -8.04 -1.10 10.26
N PRO A 93 -8.70 -0.59 9.22
CA PRO A 93 -8.85 -1.33 7.99
C PRO A 93 -7.57 -1.28 7.17
N ALA A 94 -7.46 -2.23 6.24
CA ALA A 94 -6.52 -2.14 5.14
C ALA A 94 -7.25 -2.23 3.80
N GLN A 95 -6.69 -1.60 2.78
CA GLN A 95 -7.30 -1.54 1.45
C GLN A 95 -6.23 -1.68 0.37
N ILE A 96 -6.63 -2.25 -0.76
CA ILE A 96 -5.77 -2.38 -1.94
C ILE A 96 -6.42 -1.66 -3.12
N TYR A 97 -5.61 -0.88 -3.81
CA TYR A 97 -5.98 -0.17 -5.03
C TYR A 97 -5.01 -0.47 -6.17
N LEU A 98 -5.51 -0.35 -7.39
CA LEU A 98 -4.73 -0.36 -8.61
C LEU A 98 -4.91 0.96 -9.36
N SER A 99 -3.82 1.47 -9.94
CA SER A 99 -3.86 2.58 -10.88
C SER A 99 -2.94 2.30 -12.06
N ARG A 100 -3.50 2.35 -13.27
CA ARG A 100 -2.75 2.05 -14.49
C ARG A 100 -1.77 3.18 -14.78
N ALA A 101 -0.51 2.83 -15.02
CA ALA A 101 0.48 3.80 -15.45
C ALA A 101 0.15 4.32 -16.86
N PRO A 102 0.11 5.63 -17.08
CA PRO A 102 -0.03 6.18 -18.42
C PRO A 102 1.07 5.65 -19.35
N GLY A 103 0.69 5.12 -20.51
CA GLY A 103 1.64 4.51 -21.45
C GLY A 103 2.36 3.27 -20.90
N ASP A 104 1.86 2.68 -19.81
CA ASP A 104 2.50 1.58 -19.08
C ASP A 104 3.92 1.93 -18.57
N ASP A 105 4.20 3.22 -18.28
CA ASP A 105 5.48 3.71 -17.73
C ASP A 105 5.43 3.84 -16.19
N VAL A 106 5.46 2.69 -15.50
CA VAL A 106 5.30 2.64 -14.03
C VAL A 106 6.53 3.19 -13.28
N GLU A 107 7.68 3.17 -13.94
CA GLU A 107 8.97 3.64 -13.45
C GLU A 107 8.99 5.18 -13.31
N ASN A 108 8.23 5.91 -14.14
CA ASN A 108 8.06 7.37 -14.04
C ASN A 108 6.69 7.80 -13.48
N TYR A 109 5.77 6.86 -13.25
CA TYR A 109 4.42 7.20 -12.80
C TYR A 109 4.35 7.57 -11.31
N ARG A 110 3.78 8.74 -10.99
CA ARG A 110 3.63 9.22 -9.61
C ARG A 110 2.40 8.67 -8.89
N GLY A 111 1.41 8.15 -9.61
CA GLY A 111 0.13 7.77 -9.03
C GLY A 111 -0.90 8.89 -9.02
N ASP A 112 -0.73 9.88 -9.88
CA ASP A 112 -1.60 11.06 -10.06
C ASP A 112 -2.82 10.82 -10.96
N GLY A 113 -2.97 9.60 -11.48
CA GLY A 113 -4.16 9.15 -12.20
C GLY A 113 -5.23 8.55 -11.29
N ASP A 114 -6.16 7.84 -11.93
CA ASP A 114 -7.31 7.27 -11.26
C ASP A 114 -6.98 5.91 -10.62
N TRP A 115 -7.49 5.68 -9.40
CA TRP A 115 -7.29 4.45 -8.63
C TRP A 115 -8.61 3.71 -8.45
N PHE A 116 -8.62 2.39 -8.58
CA PHE A 116 -9.80 1.57 -8.26
C PHE A 116 -9.46 0.55 -7.19
N LYS A 117 -10.38 0.38 -6.24
CA LYS A 117 -10.25 -0.53 -5.10
C LYS A 117 -10.48 -1.97 -5.55
N ILE A 118 -9.65 -2.89 -5.09
CA ILE A 118 -9.77 -4.32 -5.40
C ILE A 118 -9.90 -5.22 -4.17
N ALA A 119 -9.51 -4.75 -2.98
CA ALA A 119 -9.65 -5.52 -1.75
C ALA A 119 -9.79 -4.61 -0.53
N VAL A 120 -10.46 -5.13 0.51
CA VAL A 120 -10.59 -4.51 1.83
C VAL A 120 -10.48 -5.59 2.89
N ALA A 121 -9.67 -5.32 3.92
CA ALA A 121 -9.73 -6.01 5.21
C ALA A 121 -10.33 -5.04 6.22
N GLY A 122 -11.59 -5.27 6.60
CA GLY A 122 -12.33 -4.45 7.55
C GLY A 122 -12.33 -5.00 8.99
N PRO A 123 -13.34 -4.65 9.79
CA PRO A 123 -13.56 -5.24 11.11
C PRO A 123 -13.75 -6.76 11.00
N LYS A 124 -13.18 -7.50 11.94
CA LYS A 124 -13.42 -8.94 12.12
C LYS A 124 -14.69 -9.18 12.93
N ASP A 125 -14.87 -8.38 13.97
CA ASP A 125 -16.05 -8.28 14.82
C ASP A 125 -16.12 -6.89 15.44
N ASN A 126 -17.02 -6.67 16.40
CA ASN A 126 -17.21 -5.37 17.05
C ASN A 126 -15.99 -4.88 17.83
N ASN A 127 -15.02 -5.75 18.14
CA ASN A 127 -13.90 -5.46 19.02
C ASN A 127 -12.53 -5.66 18.37
N SER A 128 -12.47 -6.18 17.15
CA SER A 128 -11.20 -6.54 16.48
C SER A 128 -11.22 -6.32 14.98
N TRP A 129 -10.02 -6.15 14.41
CA TRP A 129 -9.78 -5.95 12.97
C TRP A 129 -9.23 -7.21 12.33
N LEU A 130 -9.57 -7.46 11.07
CA LEU A 130 -9.18 -8.68 10.36
C LEU A 130 -7.66 -8.92 10.32
N LEU A 131 -6.87 -7.84 10.26
CA LEU A 131 -5.41 -7.94 10.19
C LEU A 131 -4.72 -7.78 11.54
N SER A 132 -5.44 -7.62 12.66
CA SER A 132 -4.79 -7.39 13.96
C SER A 132 -3.85 -8.55 14.33
N GLY A 133 -2.54 -8.29 14.38
CA GLY A 133 -1.51 -9.29 14.67
C GLY A 133 -1.15 -10.22 13.49
N GLU A 134 -1.67 -9.94 12.29
CA GLU A 134 -1.31 -10.67 11.08
C GLU A 134 -0.02 -10.10 10.46
N GLY A 135 0.80 -10.94 9.85
CA GLY A 135 2.00 -10.50 9.12
C GLY A 135 1.72 -10.17 7.64
N ASP A 136 0.65 -10.75 7.10
CA ASP A 136 0.32 -10.75 5.67
C ASP A 136 -1.11 -10.28 5.42
N PHE A 137 -1.30 -9.51 4.35
CA PHE A 137 -2.62 -9.27 3.76
C PHE A 137 -2.67 -9.86 2.35
N ASN A 138 -3.31 -11.03 2.23
CA ASN A 138 -3.50 -11.74 0.96
C ASN A 138 -4.87 -11.42 0.35
N PHE A 139 -4.92 -11.32 -0.98
CA PHE A 139 -6.14 -11.02 -1.75
C PHE A 139 -6.00 -11.52 -3.19
N SER A 140 -7.13 -11.67 -3.88
CA SER A 140 -7.15 -12.04 -5.30
C SER A 140 -7.24 -10.79 -6.18
N ILE A 141 -6.44 -10.75 -7.25
CA ILE A 141 -6.63 -9.76 -8.30
C ILE A 141 -7.94 -10.11 -9.03
N PRO A 142 -8.88 -9.17 -9.24
CA PRO A 142 -10.11 -9.47 -10.00
C PRO A 142 -9.78 -10.03 -11.38
N LEU A 143 -10.43 -11.13 -11.78
CA LEU A 143 -10.18 -11.81 -13.06
C LEU A 143 -10.36 -10.88 -14.27
N THR A 144 -11.25 -9.90 -14.15
CA THR A 144 -11.57 -8.92 -15.21
C THR A 144 -10.63 -7.71 -15.22
N THR A 145 -9.59 -7.67 -14.37
CA THR A 145 -8.65 -6.54 -14.37
C THR A 145 -7.96 -6.41 -15.73
N PRO A 146 -7.98 -5.24 -16.40
CA PRO A 146 -7.35 -5.09 -17.71
C PRO A 146 -5.84 -5.32 -17.65
N PRO A 147 -5.23 -5.94 -18.66
CA PRO A 147 -3.78 -6.09 -18.73
C PRO A 147 -3.07 -4.74 -18.83
N GLY A 148 -1.86 -4.64 -18.27
CA GLY A 148 -1.03 -3.44 -18.28
C GLY A 148 -0.15 -3.31 -17.04
N LYS A 149 0.64 -2.23 -16.99
CA LYS A 149 1.46 -1.92 -15.81
C LYS A 149 0.73 -0.98 -14.86
N TYR A 150 0.75 -1.31 -13.59
CA TYR A 150 0.02 -0.61 -12.54
C TYR A 150 0.93 -0.30 -11.35
N LEU A 151 0.60 0.78 -10.65
CA LEU A 151 0.88 0.85 -9.22
C LEU A 151 -0.19 0.07 -8.47
N MET A 152 0.23 -0.83 -7.59
CA MET A 152 -0.62 -1.51 -6.61
C MET A 152 -0.37 -0.91 -5.23
N ARG A 153 -1.33 -0.14 -4.75
CA ARG A 153 -1.25 0.57 -3.47
C ARG A 153 -1.87 -0.27 -2.37
N ILE A 154 -1.10 -0.52 -1.31
CA ILE A 154 -1.64 -0.96 -0.02
C ILE A 154 -1.68 0.23 0.92
N GLU A 155 -2.76 0.32 1.69
CA GLU A 155 -2.80 1.13 2.89
C GLU A 155 -3.32 0.30 4.06
N GLN A 156 -2.77 0.54 5.24
CA GLN A 156 -3.43 0.29 6.51
C GLN A 156 -3.46 1.61 7.26
N PHE A 157 -4.58 1.94 7.88
CA PHE A 157 -4.66 3.16 8.67
C PHE A 157 -5.31 2.93 10.03
N TRP A 158 -4.88 3.71 11.01
CA TRP A 158 -5.49 3.78 12.33
C TRP A 158 -6.34 5.04 12.44
N PRO A 159 -7.66 4.92 12.34
CA PRO A 159 -8.56 6.03 12.63
C PRO A 159 -8.63 6.24 14.15
N THR A 160 -8.80 7.49 14.58
CA THR A 160 -8.93 7.83 16.00
C THR A 160 -10.07 8.83 16.21
N ASP A 161 -10.61 8.87 17.43
CA ASP A 161 -11.62 9.86 17.85
C ASP A 161 -11.01 11.26 18.07
N LEU A 162 -9.69 11.41 17.90
CA LEU A 162 -9.01 12.69 17.95
C LEU A 162 -9.11 13.37 16.59
N TYR A 163 -9.77 14.53 16.58
CA TYR A 163 -9.90 15.36 15.38
C TYR A 163 -8.51 15.65 14.76
N ASN A 164 -8.42 15.45 13.44
CA ASN A 164 -7.19 15.66 12.66
C ASN A 164 -6.01 14.79 13.12
N TYR A 165 -6.29 13.58 13.60
CA TYR A 165 -5.28 12.60 13.94
C TYR A 165 -5.67 11.19 13.47
N SER A 166 -4.96 10.73 12.45
CA SER A 166 -5.02 9.38 11.92
C SER A 166 -3.61 8.96 11.52
N GLN A 167 -3.33 7.66 11.53
CA GLN A 167 -2.00 7.15 11.15
C GLN A 167 -2.11 6.25 9.93
N TRP A 168 -1.46 6.61 8.83
CA TRP A 168 -1.54 5.92 7.55
C TRP A 168 -0.20 5.29 7.19
N PHE A 169 -0.22 3.99 6.94
CA PHE A 169 0.92 3.20 6.48
C PHE A 169 0.64 2.82 5.03
N VAL A 170 1.33 3.47 4.09
CA VAL A 170 1.05 3.34 2.65
C VAL A 170 2.30 2.91 1.91
N ASN A 171 2.16 1.96 0.98
CA ASN A 171 3.21 1.54 0.06
C ASN A 171 2.63 1.25 -1.33
N CYS A 172 3.44 1.43 -2.37
CA CYS A 172 3.08 1.05 -3.74
C CYS A 172 4.05 0.00 -4.29
N ALA A 173 3.49 -1.07 -4.85
CA ALA A 173 4.21 -2.03 -5.67
C ALA A 173 4.07 -1.74 -7.17
N HIS A 174 5.07 -2.13 -7.95
CA HIS A 174 5.00 -2.17 -9.41
C HIS A 174 4.54 -3.55 -9.85
N VAL A 175 3.42 -3.61 -10.57
CA VAL A 175 2.89 -4.87 -11.09
C VAL A 175 2.55 -4.75 -12.57
N ASN A 176 2.86 -5.79 -13.33
CA ASN A 176 2.39 -5.98 -14.70
C ASN A 176 1.29 -7.06 -14.65
N ILE A 177 0.05 -6.62 -14.80
CA ILE A 177 -1.11 -7.51 -14.81
C ILE A 177 -1.24 -8.10 -16.20
N MET A 178 -1.27 -9.43 -16.27
CA MET A 178 -1.41 -10.21 -17.51
C MET A 178 -2.67 -11.08 -17.44
N GLY A 179 -3.09 -11.62 -18.59
CA GLY A 179 -4.29 -12.45 -18.73
C GLY A 179 -5.29 -11.88 -19.72
N GLU A 180 -6.47 -12.49 -19.82
CA GLU A 180 -7.51 -12.05 -20.77
C GLU A 180 -8.16 -10.72 -20.34
N GLY A 181 -8.40 -10.54 -19.03
CA GLY A 181 -8.89 -9.29 -18.44
C GLY A 181 -10.14 -8.71 -19.13
N GLY A 182 -10.19 -7.38 -19.30
CA GLY A 182 -11.17 -6.71 -20.18
C GLY A 182 -12.33 -5.99 -19.48
N GLY A 183 -12.32 -5.88 -18.15
CA GLY A 183 -13.27 -5.07 -17.39
C GLY A 183 -13.07 -3.56 -17.59
N SER A 184 -14.04 -2.77 -17.17
CA SER A 184 -13.94 -1.31 -17.11
C SER A 184 -14.06 -0.87 -15.65
N PRO A 185 -12.93 -0.58 -14.96
CA PRO A 185 -12.97 -0.08 -13.59
C PRO A 185 -13.80 1.20 -13.47
N ALA A 186 -14.46 1.38 -12.33
CA ALA A 186 -15.27 2.53 -12.00
C ALA A 186 -15.15 2.85 -10.50
N GLY A 187 -15.73 3.97 -10.05
CA GLY A 187 -15.64 4.39 -8.65
C GLY A 187 -14.23 4.81 -8.28
N PHE A 188 -13.62 5.65 -9.12
CA PHE A 188 -12.23 6.01 -8.97
C PHE A 188 -11.97 6.89 -7.76
N ALA A 189 -10.88 6.57 -7.08
CA ALA A 189 -10.25 7.34 -6.02
C ALA A 189 -9.04 8.11 -6.60
N ARG A 190 -8.67 9.20 -5.93
CA ARG A 190 -7.41 9.93 -6.09
C ARG A 190 -6.69 10.13 -4.76
N PHE A 191 -5.38 10.03 -4.78
CA PHE A 191 -4.56 10.20 -3.58
C PHE A 191 -3.49 11.25 -3.87
N PRO A 192 -3.48 12.41 -3.18
CA PRO A 192 -4.51 12.89 -2.23
C PRO A 192 -5.85 13.22 -2.92
N GLY A 193 -6.92 13.38 -2.11
CA GLY A 193 -8.23 13.90 -2.56
C GLY A 193 -9.43 12.96 -2.45
N THR A 194 -9.25 11.70 -2.03
CA THR A 194 -10.37 10.77 -1.73
C THR A 194 -10.81 10.84 -0.28
N TYR A 195 -9.86 11.06 0.63
CA TYR A 195 -10.10 11.06 2.06
C TYR A 195 -10.18 12.49 2.56
N GLU A 196 -11.17 12.72 3.41
CA GLU A 196 -11.38 13.97 4.13
C GLU A 196 -11.34 13.69 5.63
N ILE A 197 -10.82 14.64 6.41
CA ILE A 197 -10.61 14.49 7.86
C ILE A 197 -11.93 14.17 8.61
N ASP A 198 -13.07 14.60 8.08
CA ASP A 198 -14.40 14.39 8.64
C ASP A 198 -15.11 13.13 8.12
N ASP A 199 -14.44 12.30 7.31
CA ASP A 199 -14.96 11.01 6.90
C ASP A 199 -15.26 10.15 8.15
N PRO A 200 -16.47 9.56 8.28
CA PRO A 200 -16.82 8.74 9.46
C PRO A 200 -15.91 7.53 9.68
N GLY A 201 -15.19 7.11 8.63
CA GLY A 201 -14.19 6.03 8.69
C GLY A 201 -12.82 6.48 9.18
N GLU A 202 -12.53 7.79 9.12
CA GLU A 202 -11.29 8.41 9.60
C GLU A 202 -11.44 9.00 11.00
N LEU A 203 -12.57 9.68 11.26
CA LEU A 203 -12.96 10.24 12.57
C LEU A 203 -14.17 9.47 13.13
N PRO A 204 -13.98 8.27 13.71
CA PRO A 204 -15.03 7.54 14.39
C PRO A 204 -15.56 8.33 15.62
N PRO A 205 -16.82 8.09 16.01
CA PRO A 205 -17.46 8.74 17.15
C PRO A 205 -16.88 8.33 18.51
#